data_AF-A0A7C8Z8C8-F1
#
_entry.id   AF-A0A7C8Z8C8-F1
#
_cell.length_a   1.000
_cell.length_b   1.000
_cell.length_c   1.000
_cell.angle_alpha   90.00
_cell.angle_beta   90.00
_cell.angle_gamma   90.00
#
_symmetry.space_group_name_H-M   'P 1'
#
loop_
_entity.id
_entity.type
_entity.pdbx_description
1 polymer ?
#
loop_
_entity_poly.entity_id
_entity_poly.type
_entity_poly.pdbx_seq_one_letter_code
_entity_poly.pdbx_strand_id
1 'polypeptide(L)'
;VALEDAIPIALSYFLSTVTMIYAQHLSSELPEPSIDLKYAGVALFLMGIGGNFYHHYIRATLREKGEKAYKIPRGGLFNQVICPHYLFEVLGFVGVSCIAQTLYSLSFTAG
;
A
#
# COMPACT_ATOMS: atom_id res chain seq x y z
N VAL A 1 -18.02 13.91 -10.81
CA VAL A 1 -17.05 12.85 -11.13
C VAL A 1 -15.89 12.83 -10.15
N ALA A 2 -14.79 13.58 -10.31
CA ALA A 2 -13.60 13.42 -9.44
C ALA A 2 -13.84 13.62 -7.93
N LEU A 3 -14.71 14.56 -7.54
CA LEU A 3 -15.05 14.80 -6.12
C LEU A 3 -15.94 13.69 -5.53
N GLU A 4 -16.88 13.17 -6.34
CA GLU A 4 -17.81 12.11 -5.92
C GLU A 4 -17.08 10.78 -5.69
N ASP A 5 -16.00 10.53 -6.43
CA ASP A 5 -15.13 9.36 -6.24
C ASP A 5 -14.14 9.56 -5.08
N ALA A 6 -13.64 10.79 -4.88
CA ALA A 6 -12.67 11.09 -3.84
C ALA A 6 -13.24 10.90 -2.41
N ILE A 7 -14.50 11.27 -2.19
CA ILE A 7 -15.17 11.15 -0.88
C ILE A 7 -15.22 9.70 -0.38
N PRO A 8 -15.80 8.71 -1.11
CA PRO A 8 -15.89 7.33 -0.64
C PRO A 8 -14.51 6.70 -0.49
N ILE A 9 -13.54 7.05 -1.34
CA ILE A 9 -12.15 6.59 -1.22
C ILE A 9 -11.52 7.13 0.07
N ALA A 10 -11.62 8.43 0.34
CA ALA A 10 -11.07 9.01 1.56
C ALA A 10 -11.75 8.44 2.82
N LEU A 11 -13.07 8.26 2.79
CA LEU A 11 -13.82 7.66 3.88
C LEU A 11 -13.43 6.19 4.12
N SER A 12 -13.22 5.40 3.06
CA SER A 12 -12.82 4.00 3.20
C SER A 12 -11.42 3.88 3.82
N TYR A 13 -10.47 4.71 3.40
CA TYR A 13 -9.14 4.77 4.00
C TYR A 13 -9.19 5.24 5.45
N PHE A 14 -10.00 6.27 5.76
CA PHE A 14 -10.18 6.75 7.12
C PHE A 14 -10.74 5.65 8.03
N LEU A 15 -11.84 5.02 7.62
CA LEU A 15 -12.48 3.94 8.37
C LEU A 15 -11.52 2.78 8.59
N SER A 16 -10.83 2.33 7.53
CA SER A 16 -9.85 1.23 7.61
C SER A 16 -8.71 1.56 8.58
N THR A 17 -8.23 2.81 8.57
CA THR A 17 -7.19 3.26 9.49
C THR A 17 -7.68 3.25 10.94
N VAL A 18 -8.88 3.77 11.20
CA VAL A 18 -9.50 3.75 12.54
C VAL A 18 -9.69 2.32 13.04
N THR A 19 -10.22 1.43 12.19
CA THR A 19 -10.41 0.02 12.55
C THR A 19 -9.08 -0.67 12.82
N MET A 20 -8.02 -0.38 12.06
CA MET A 20 -6.68 -0.92 12.31
C MET A 20 -6.12 -0.48 13.65
N ILE A 21 -6.24 0.82 14.01
CA ILE A 21 -5.79 1.34 15.30
C ILE A 21 -6.58 0.70 16.45
N TYR A 22 -7.89 0.54 16.28
CA TYR A 22 -8.76 -0.11 17.26
C TYR A 22 -8.41 -1.59 17.42
N ALA A 23 -8.17 -2.32 16.33
CA ALA A 23 -7.74 -3.71 16.36
C ALA A 23 -6.37 -3.87 17.06
N GLN A 24 -5.45 -2.93 16.85
CA GLN A 24 -4.17 -2.90 17.56
C GLN A 24 -4.37 -2.69 19.06
N HIS A 25 -5.23 -1.74 19.46
CA HIS A 25 -5.55 -1.50 20.88
C HIS A 25 -6.15 -2.74 21.54
N LEU A 26 -7.10 -3.42 20.87
CA LEU A 26 -7.70 -4.64 21.38
C LEU A 26 -6.68 -5.78 21.51
N SER A 27 -5.69 -5.81 20.63
CA SER A 27 -4.63 -6.84 20.64
C SER A 27 -3.59 -6.62 21.73
N SER A 28 -3.51 -5.44 22.35
CA SER A 28 -2.57 -5.16 23.45
C SER A 28 -2.82 -6.01 24.70
N GLU A 29 -4.03 -6.55 24.86
CA GLU A 29 -4.39 -7.46 25.96
C GLU A 29 -3.94 -8.91 25.68
N LEU A 30 -3.46 -9.22 24.48
CA LEU A 30 -3.00 -10.53 24.08
C LEU A 30 -1.49 -10.70 24.33
N PRO A 31 -0.99 -11.93 24.49
CA PRO A 31 0.44 -12.20 24.53
C PRO A 31 1.14 -11.70 23.26
N GLU A 32 2.35 -11.17 23.41
CA GLU A 32 3.17 -10.77 22.28
C GLU A 32 3.45 -11.97 21.35
N PRO A 33 3.55 -11.74 20.02
CA PRO A 33 3.85 -12.80 19.08
C PRO A 33 5.24 -13.39 19.37
N SER A 34 5.36 -14.72 19.22
CA SER A 34 6.62 -15.44 19.44
C SER A 34 7.74 -15.04 18.47
N ILE A 35 7.37 -14.48 17.30
CA ILE A 35 8.29 -13.97 16.30
C ILE A 35 7.95 -12.50 16.08
N ASP A 36 8.89 -11.62 16.42
CA ASP A 36 8.79 -10.19 16.14
C ASP A 36 9.17 -9.91 14.68
N LEU A 37 8.18 -9.56 13.86
CA LEU A 37 8.35 -9.23 12.44
C LEU A 37 8.41 -7.72 12.20
N LYS A 38 8.38 -6.89 13.25
CA LYS A 38 8.24 -5.44 13.14
C LYS A 38 9.32 -4.81 12.25
N TYR A 39 10.59 -5.12 12.47
CA TYR A 39 11.68 -4.52 11.70
C TYR A 39 11.69 -4.98 10.24
N ALA A 40 11.40 -6.26 9.99
CA ALA A 40 11.23 -6.77 8.63
C ALA A 40 10.03 -6.09 7.95
N GLY A 41 8.93 -5.92 8.67
CA GLY A 41 7.74 -5.22 8.20
C GLY A 41 8.00 -3.74 7.88
N VAL A 42 8.77 -3.02 8.69
CA VAL A 42 9.19 -1.64 8.40
C VAL A 42 10.03 -1.59 7.12
N ALA A 43 10.98 -2.51 6.94
CA ALA A 43 11.79 -2.57 5.72
C ALA A 43 10.91 -2.85 4.48
N LEU A 44 9.98 -3.80 4.57
CA LEU A 44 9.02 -4.11 3.50
C LEU A 44 8.11 -2.92 3.20
N PHE A 45 7.61 -2.22 4.22
CA PHE A 45 6.76 -1.05 4.05
C PHE A 45 7.51 0.08 3.34
N LEU A 46 8.75 0.38 3.76
CA LEU A 46 9.58 1.41 3.13
C LEU A 46 9.91 1.06 1.67
N MET A 47 10.20 -0.21 1.39
CA MET A 47 10.39 -0.70 0.03
C MET A 47 9.11 -0.58 -0.80
N GLY A 48 7.96 -0.95 -0.23
CA GLY A 48 6.65 -0.86 -0.86
C GLY A 48 6.26 0.57 -1.20
N ILE A 49 6.29 1.48 -0.23
CA ILE A 49 5.89 2.88 -0.45
C ILE A 49 6.86 3.59 -1.41
N GLY A 50 8.17 3.33 -1.28
CA GLY A 50 9.18 3.90 -2.16
C GLY A 50 9.05 3.39 -3.59
N GLY A 51 8.87 2.08 -3.77
CA GLY A 51 8.67 1.47 -5.08
C GLY A 51 7.35 1.89 -5.72
N ASN A 52 6.26 1.98 -4.95
CA ASN A 52 4.98 2.48 -5.44
C ASN A 52 5.11 3.92 -5.96
N PHE A 53 5.67 4.82 -5.14
CA PHE A 53 5.90 6.21 -5.51
C PHE A 53 6.78 6.34 -6.75
N TYR A 54 7.90 5.63 -6.80
CA TYR A 54 8.83 5.68 -7.94
C TYR A 54 8.15 5.29 -9.26
N HIS A 55 7.33 4.23 -9.27
CA HIS A 55 6.65 3.80 -10.49
C HIS A 55 5.46 4.70 -10.86
N HIS A 56 4.78 5.30 -9.87
CA HIS A 56 3.80 6.36 -10.15
C HIS A 56 4.44 7.61 -10.73
N TYR A 57 5.63 7.99 -10.25
CA TYR A 57 6.40 9.10 -10.79
C TYR A 57 6.76 8.86 -12.27
N ILE A 58 7.28 7.68 -12.62
CA ILE A 58 7.52 7.32 -14.03
C ILE A 58 6.24 7.49 -14.85
N ARG A 59 5.10 6.95 -14.39
CA ARG A 59 3.82 7.10 -15.10
C ARG A 59 3.37 8.55 -15.26
N ALA A 60 3.61 9.38 -14.26
CA ALA A 60 3.27 10.80 -14.31
C ALA A 60 4.12 11.54 -15.36
N THR A 61 5.40 11.20 -15.50
CA THR A 61 6.31 11.82 -16.48
C THR A 61 6.00 11.47 -17.95
N LEU A 62 5.21 10.43 -18.20
CA LEU A 62 4.85 10.03 -19.58
C LEU A 62 3.80 10.95 -20.21
N ARG A 63 3.04 11.70 -19.41
CA ARG A 63 1.96 12.56 -19.89
C ARG A 63 2.46 14.00 -20.02
N GLU A 64 2.48 14.52 -21.24
CA GLU A 64 2.63 15.97 -21.45
C GLU A 64 1.29 16.68 -21.17
N LYS A 65 1.35 17.97 -20.81
CA LYS A 65 0.15 18.75 -20.47
C LYS A 65 -0.82 18.77 -21.66
N GLY A 66 -2.00 18.17 -21.49
CA GLY A 66 -3.07 18.15 -22.50
C GLY A 66 -3.10 16.89 -23.37
N GLU A 67 -2.09 16.02 -23.27
CA GLU A 67 -2.05 14.77 -24.04
C GLU A 67 -2.90 13.69 -23.37
N LYS A 68 -3.82 13.09 -24.15
CA LYS A 68 -4.70 12.00 -23.69
C LYS A 68 -4.30 10.62 -24.24
N ALA A 69 -3.31 10.55 -25.12
CA ALA A 69 -2.87 9.30 -25.71
C ALA A 69 -2.22 8.39 -24.65
N TYR A 70 -2.53 7.09 -24.68
CA TYR A 70 -1.90 6.12 -23.81
C TYR A 70 -0.48 5.82 -24.29
N LYS A 71 0.51 5.95 -23.39
CA LYS A 71 1.91 5.58 -23.64
C LYS A 71 2.29 4.41 -22.76
N ILE A 72 2.99 3.44 -23.35
CA ILE A 72 3.51 2.29 -22.62
C ILE A 72 4.67 2.77 -21.74
N PRO A 73 4.60 2.59 -20.41
CA PRO A 73 5.68 2.97 -19.51
C PRO A 73 6.92 2.11 -19.73
N ARG A 74 8.10 2.73 -19.67
CA ARG A 74 9.41 2.05 -19.72
C ARG A 74 10.29 2.55 -18.56
N GLY A 75 11.20 1.70 -18.10
CA GLY A 75 12.06 1.97 -16.93
C GLY A 75 11.58 1.32 -15.64
N GLY A 76 12.42 1.28 -14.62
CA GLY A 76 12.11 0.55 -13.38
C GLY A 76 11.77 -0.92 -13.62
N LEU A 77 10.75 -1.43 -12.93
CA LEU A 77 10.25 -2.80 -13.07
C LEU A 77 9.20 -2.97 -14.19
N PHE A 78 8.90 -1.95 -14.98
CA PHE A 78 7.92 -2.07 -16.09
C PHE A 78 8.34 -3.07 -17.18
N ASN A 79 9.62 -3.48 -17.23
CA ASN A 79 10.10 -4.52 -18.14
C ASN A 79 9.88 -5.95 -17.60
N GLN A 80 9.51 -6.09 -16.33
CA GLN A 80 9.35 -7.39 -15.66
C GLN A 80 7.90 -7.67 -15.29
N VAL A 81 7.18 -6.64 -14.84
CA VAL A 81 5.77 -6.74 -14.42
C VAL A 81 4.96 -5.63 -15.07
N ILE A 82 3.70 -5.93 -15.38
CA ILE A 82 2.80 -5.00 -16.09
C ILE A 82 2.51 -3.76 -15.22
N CYS A 83 2.25 -3.96 -13.93
CA CYS A 83 1.88 -2.90 -12.99
C CYS A 83 2.77 -2.95 -11.73
N PRO A 84 4.04 -2.50 -11.80
CA PRO A 84 4.96 -2.55 -10.66
C PRO A 84 4.47 -1.73 -9.46
N HIS A 85 3.77 -0.62 -9.68
CA HIS A 85 3.19 0.17 -8.58
C HIS A 85 2.22 -0.63 -7.71
N TYR A 86 1.39 -1.50 -8.29
CA TYR A 86 0.51 -2.40 -7.52
C TYR A 86 1.27 -3.52 -6.82
N LEU A 87 2.33 -4.06 -7.44
CA LEU A 87 3.22 -5.02 -6.78
C LEU A 87 3.81 -4.43 -5.49
N PHE A 88 4.31 -3.20 -5.58
CA PHE A 88 4.88 -2.50 -4.43
C PHE A 88 3.82 -2.06 -3.40
N GLU A 89 2.60 -1.78 -3.84
CA GLU A 89 1.47 -1.52 -2.94
C GLU A 89 1.12 -2.77 -2.10
N VAL A 90 1.07 -3.95 -2.73
CA VAL A 90 0.90 -5.23 -2.02
C VAL A 90 2.05 -5.46 -1.03
N LEU A 91 3.30 -5.23 -1.44
CA LEU A 91 4.46 -5.32 -0.51
C LEU A 91 4.34 -4.36 0.67
N GLY A 92 3.81 -3.16 0.44
CA GLY A 92 3.50 -2.18 1.48
C GLY A 92 2.50 -2.74 2.51
N PHE A 93 1.39 -3.30 2.06
CA PHE A 93 0.38 -3.90 2.95
C PHE A 93 0.89 -5.15 3.67
N VAL A 94 1.68 -6.00 3.02
CA VAL A 94 2.39 -7.11 3.68
C VAL A 94 3.30 -6.57 4.78
N GLY A 95 4.03 -5.49 4.52
CA GLY A 95 4.85 -4.80 5.53
C GLY A 95 4.03 -4.32 6.72
N VAL A 96 2.87 -3.67 6.49
CA VAL A 96 1.95 -3.23 7.55
C VAL A 96 1.43 -4.42 8.37
N SER A 97 1.09 -5.53 7.71
CA SER A 97 0.64 -6.74 8.39
C SER A 97 1.73 -7.38 9.25
N CYS A 98 2.98 -7.38 8.77
CA CYS A 98 4.14 -7.80 9.56
C CYS A 98 4.43 -6.87 10.75
N ILE A 99 4.11 -5.57 10.67
CA ILE A 99 4.28 -4.62 11.79
C ILE A 99 3.19 -4.81 12.84
N ALA A 100 1.93 -4.89 12.41
CA ALA A 100 0.79 -4.97 13.32
C ALA A 100 0.63 -6.37 13.91
N GLN A 101 0.91 -7.42 13.14
CA GLN A 101 0.74 -8.84 13.49
C GLN A 101 -0.65 -9.17 14.04
N THR A 102 -1.68 -8.45 13.60
CA THR A 102 -3.08 -8.68 13.97
C THR A 102 -3.86 -9.39 12.86
N LEU A 103 -4.88 -10.15 13.26
CA LEU A 103 -5.79 -10.80 12.31
C LEU A 103 -6.45 -9.78 11.36
N TYR A 104 -6.81 -8.60 11.86
CA TYR A 104 -7.37 -7.54 11.03
C TYR A 104 -6.41 -7.10 9.92
N SER A 105 -5.15 -6.82 10.26
CA SER A 105 -4.14 -6.37 9.28
C SER A 105 -3.82 -7.45 8.22
N LEU A 106 -3.83 -8.72 8.63
CA LEU A 106 -3.66 -9.86 7.73
C LEU A 106 -4.84 -9.99 6.77
N SER A 107 -6.08 -9.95 7.28
CA SER A 107 -7.28 -10.01 6.46
C SER A 107 -7.35 -8.84 5.47
N PHE A 108 -7.04 -7.62 5.92
CA PHE A 108 -7.01 -6.45 5.05
C PHE A 108 -5.99 -6.58 3.92
N THR A 109 -4.84 -7.20 4.19
CA THR A 109 -3.80 -7.45 3.18
C THR A 109 -4.21 -8.53 2.17
N ALA A 110 -4.98 -9.53 2.61
CA ALA A 110 -5.42 -10.63 1.76
C ALA A 110 -6.55 -10.25 0.78
N GLY A 111 -7.37 -9.24 1.12
CA GLY A 111 -8.50 -8.77 0.32
C GLY A 111 -9.84 -9.17 0.93
#